data_AF-A0A914ILQ0-F1
#
_entry.id   AF-A0A914ILQ0-F1
#
_cell.length_a   1.000
_cell.length_b   1.000
_cell.length_c   1.000
_cell.angle_alpha   90.00
_cell.angle_beta   90.00
_cell.angle_gamma   90.00
#
_symmetry.space_group_name_H-M   'P 1'
#
loop_
_entity.id
_entity.type
_entity.pdbx_description
1 polymer ?
#
loop_
_entity_poly.entity_id
_entity_poly.type
_entity_poly.pdbx_seq_one_letter_code
_entity_poly.pdbx_strand_id
1 'polypeptide(L)'
;MILTVGTFPHNEKMFASQVGHHFDLGKPDTIFPQKYEFVKPTTCATLVELRKFASKCVALQMEEIDLGFLTGMILNFKLKQLLPNDAEVESCRSEVVQEYNNYLNMKLGTNEGCVKFANVFLLFSDLNVRIT
;
A
#
# COMPACT_ATOMS: atom_id res chain seq x y z
N MET A 1 -0.35 2.38 21.46
CA MET A 1 -1.01 1.11 21.08
C MET A 1 -0.03 0.35 20.19
N ILE A 2 0.71 -0.60 20.75
CA ILE A 2 1.65 -1.44 20.00
C ILE A 2 0.82 -2.61 19.49
N LEU A 3 0.65 -2.73 18.17
CA LEU A 3 0.06 -3.92 17.54
C LEU A 3 1.10 -5.05 17.62
N THR A 4 1.05 -5.81 18.71
CA THR A 4 1.74 -7.08 18.83
C THR A 4 1.05 -8.08 17.92
N VAL A 5 1.55 -8.25 16.69
CA VAL A 5 1.17 -9.38 15.83
C VAL A 5 1.91 -10.61 16.34
N GLY A 6 1.46 -11.12 17.48
CA GLY A 6 1.76 -12.46 17.94
C GLY A 6 0.84 -13.45 17.23
N THR A 7 1.42 -14.45 16.61
CA THR A 7 0.73 -15.63 16.07
C THR A 7 -0.23 -16.23 17.10
N PHE A 8 -1.54 -16.22 16.82
CA PHE A 8 -2.54 -16.97 17.57
C PHE A 8 -3.17 -18.03 16.64
N PRO A 9 -2.76 -19.30 16.72
CA PRO A 9 -3.38 -20.38 15.95
C PRO A 9 -4.75 -20.84 16.50
N HIS A 10 -5.37 -20.09 17.44
CA HIS A 10 -6.59 -20.54 18.13
C HIS A 10 -7.83 -19.65 18.00
N ASN A 11 -7.81 -18.53 17.28
CA ASN A 11 -8.95 -17.59 17.28
C ASN A 11 -9.41 -17.08 15.90
N GLU A 12 -9.18 -17.83 14.82
CA GLU A 12 -9.76 -17.50 13.49
C GLU A 12 -11.30 -17.38 13.54
N LYS A 13 -11.97 -18.11 14.43
CA LYS A 13 -13.43 -18.01 14.62
C LYS A 13 -13.90 -16.70 15.28
N MET A 14 -13.07 -16.05 16.09
CA MET A 14 -13.46 -14.80 16.78
C MET A 14 -13.33 -13.57 15.87
N PHE A 15 -12.36 -13.58 14.94
CA PHE A 15 -12.16 -12.46 14.01
C PHE A 15 -13.24 -12.40 12.92
N ALA A 16 -13.64 -13.55 12.38
CA ALA A 16 -14.74 -13.64 11.41
C ALA A 16 -16.09 -13.18 12.00
N SER A 17 -16.30 -13.41 13.30
CA SER A 17 -17.55 -13.07 14.00
C SER A 17 -17.76 -11.56 14.19
N GLN A 18 -16.70 -10.77 14.38
CA GLN A 18 -16.85 -9.31 14.63
C GLN A 18 -16.91 -8.49 13.34
N VAL A 19 -16.31 -8.97 12.24
CA VAL A 19 -16.35 -8.27 10.94
C VAL A 19 -17.64 -8.59 10.18
N GLY A 20 -18.16 -9.82 10.28
CA GLY A 20 -19.38 -10.24 9.59
C GLY A 20 -20.69 -9.63 10.13
N HIS A 21 -20.67 -9.01 11.31
CA HIS A 21 -21.87 -8.37 11.90
C HIS A 21 -22.02 -6.88 11.53
N HIS A 22 -20.98 -6.22 10.98
CA HIS A 22 -21.04 -4.80 10.60
C HIS A 22 -21.30 -4.55 9.11
N PHE A 23 -21.18 -5.58 8.28
CA PHE A 23 -21.56 -5.53 6.90
C PHE A 23 -22.72 -6.51 6.72
N ASP A 24 -23.92 -6.01 6.40
CA ASP A 24 -25.11 -6.83 6.11
C ASP A 24 -24.91 -7.55 4.77
N LEU A 25 -24.01 -8.51 4.81
CA LEU A 25 -23.47 -9.27 3.73
C LEU A 25 -24.13 -10.65 3.88
N GLY A 26 -25.30 -10.76 3.23
CA GLY A 26 -26.22 -11.88 3.35
C GLY A 26 -25.54 -13.24 3.36
N LYS A 27 -25.99 -14.09 4.29
CA LYS A 27 -25.56 -15.47 4.58
C LYS A 27 -24.04 -15.72 4.49
N PRO A 28 -23.39 -16.12 5.59
CA PRO A 28 -21.93 -16.30 5.66
C PRO A 28 -21.35 -17.26 4.61
N ASP A 29 -22.17 -18.18 4.10
CA ASP A 29 -21.76 -19.22 3.16
C ASP A 29 -21.65 -18.75 1.70
N THR A 30 -22.18 -17.57 1.35
CA THR A 30 -22.23 -17.08 -0.03
C THR A 30 -21.13 -16.09 -0.41
N ILE A 31 -20.36 -15.57 0.54
CA ILE A 31 -19.43 -14.45 0.30
C ILE A 31 -17.98 -14.88 0.35
N PHE A 32 -17.67 -15.97 1.05
CA PHE A 32 -16.35 -16.57 1.05
C PHE A 32 -16.38 -17.82 0.15
N PRO A 33 -16.01 -17.70 -1.14
CA PRO A 33 -15.83 -18.89 -1.97
C PRO A 33 -14.86 -19.85 -1.27
N GLN A 34 -15.27 -21.12 -1.25
CA GLN A 34 -14.52 -22.22 -0.68
C GLN A 34 -13.11 -22.26 -1.30
N LYS A 35 -12.09 -22.28 -0.43
CA LYS A 35 -10.64 -22.26 -0.69
C LYS A 35 -10.05 -20.91 -1.08
N TYR A 36 -9.74 -20.09 -0.07
CA TYR A 36 -8.50 -19.31 -0.12
C TYR A 36 -7.32 -20.27 0.08
N GLU A 37 -6.98 -21.04 -0.95
CA GLU A 37 -5.55 -21.27 -1.20
C GLU A 37 -4.95 -19.93 -1.63
N PHE A 38 -3.64 -19.74 -1.45
CA PHE A 38 -2.86 -18.52 -1.73
C PHE A 38 -2.66 -17.53 -0.57
N VAL A 39 -2.15 -18.03 0.56
CA VAL A 39 -1.01 -17.33 1.18
C VAL A 39 0.19 -18.24 1.01
N LYS A 40 1.03 -17.96 -0.01
CA LYS A 40 2.38 -18.55 -0.04
C LYS A 40 3.02 -18.28 1.33
N PRO A 41 3.75 -19.22 1.94
CA PRO A 41 4.35 -18.98 3.25
C PRO A 41 5.17 -17.70 3.20
N THR A 42 4.70 -16.67 3.91
CA THR A 42 5.41 -15.40 4.03
C THR A 42 6.71 -15.71 4.76
N THR A 43 7.82 -15.65 4.05
CA THR A 43 9.11 -15.96 4.65
C THR A 43 9.48 -14.90 5.68
N CYS A 44 10.32 -15.26 6.65
CA CYS A 44 10.87 -14.31 7.60
C CYS A 44 11.57 -13.13 6.89
N ALA A 45 12.23 -13.39 5.76
CA ALA A 45 12.84 -12.35 4.93
C ALA A 45 11.82 -11.33 4.41
N THR A 46 10.65 -11.78 3.93
CA THR A 46 9.56 -10.91 3.48
C THR A 46 9.06 -10.02 4.63
N LEU A 47 8.90 -10.56 5.83
CA LEU A 47 8.46 -9.78 7.00
C LEU A 47 9.49 -8.72 7.42
N VAL A 48 10.78 -9.03 7.34
CA VAL A 48 11.87 -8.07 7.63
C VAL A 48 11.84 -6.90 6.64
N GLU A 49 11.62 -7.16 5.36
CA GLU A 49 11.55 -6.09 4.35
C GLU A 49 10.30 -5.22 4.50
N LEU A 50 9.14 -5.81 4.83
CA LEU A 50 7.94 -5.05 5.16
C LEU A 50 8.16 -4.14 6.37
N ARG A 51 8.84 -4.64 7.42
CA ARG A 51 9.19 -3.82 8.59
C ARG A 51 10.14 -2.67 8.22
N LYS A 52 11.15 -2.92 7.37
CA LYS A 52 12.07 -1.88 6.90
C LYS A 52 11.33 -0.80 6.10
N PHE A 53 10.42 -1.21 5.22
CA PHE A 53 9.55 -0.29 4.49
C PHE A 53 8.70 0.56 5.45
N ALA A 54 7.99 -0.07 6.39
CA ALA A 54 7.19 0.64 7.38
C ALA A 54 8.03 1.63 8.21
N SER A 55 9.25 1.24 8.58
CA SER A 55 10.19 2.12 9.31
C SER A 55 10.59 3.35 8.48
N LYS A 56 10.78 3.19 7.16
CA LYS A 56 11.05 4.32 6.25
C LYS A 56 9.83 5.25 6.12
N CYS A 57 8.61 4.70 6.03
CA CYS A 57 7.40 5.52 6.02
C CYS A 57 7.27 6.38 7.29
N VAL A 58 7.56 5.78 8.45
CA VAL A 58 7.55 6.49 9.74
C VAL A 58 8.64 7.58 9.79
N ALA A 59 9.86 7.28 9.32
CA ALA A 59 10.95 8.24 9.29
C ALA A 59 10.66 9.45 8.39
N LEU A 60 9.90 9.25 7.30
CA LEU A 60 9.44 10.31 6.40
C LEU A 60 8.20 11.05 6.90
N GLN A 61 7.67 10.67 8.08
CA GLN A 61 6.43 11.21 8.64
C GLN A 61 5.32 11.19 7.59
N MET A 62 5.15 10.02 6.94
CA MET A 62 4.10 9.85 5.95
C MET A 62 2.74 9.91 6.62
N GLU A 63 1.89 10.78 6.11
CA GLU A 63 0.49 10.84 6.47
C GLU A 63 -0.34 9.94 5.56
N GLU A 64 -1.61 9.76 5.90
CA GLU A 64 -2.54 8.96 5.11
C GLU A 64 -2.60 9.39 3.64
N ILE A 65 -2.56 10.70 3.38
CA ILE A 65 -2.54 11.24 2.03
C ILE A 65 -1.25 10.89 1.26
N ASP A 66 -0.09 10.88 1.93
CA ASP A 66 1.17 10.45 1.33
C ASP A 66 1.08 8.97 0.90
N LEU A 67 0.46 8.13 1.73
CA LEU A 67 0.22 6.72 1.44
C LEU A 67 -0.78 6.52 0.30
N GLY A 68 -1.79 7.39 0.19
CA GLY A 68 -2.74 7.42 -0.93
C GLY A 68 -2.03 7.66 -2.26
N PHE A 69 -1.20 8.71 -2.34
CA PHE A 69 -0.40 9.00 -3.53
C PHE A 69 0.61 7.88 -3.85
N LEU A 70 1.28 7.33 -2.84
CA LEU A 70 2.19 6.19 -3.02
C LEU A 70 1.46 4.97 -3.61
N THR A 71 0.25 4.67 -3.12
CA THR A 71 -0.58 3.59 -3.64
C THR A 71 -0.99 3.85 -5.09
N GLY A 72 -1.38 5.08 -5.42
CA GLY A 72 -1.70 5.49 -6.79
C GLY A 72 -0.52 5.32 -7.77
N MET A 73 0.70 5.65 -7.33
CA MET A 73 1.91 5.43 -8.12
C MET A 73 2.19 3.93 -8.36
N ILE A 74 2.01 3.09 -7.34
CA ILE A 74 2.16 1.61 -7.45
C ILE A 74 1.14 1.03 -8.42
N LEU A 75 -0.13 1.45 -8.33
CA LEU A 75 -1.18 0.98 -9.21
C LEU A 75 -0.90 1.35 -10.66
N ASN A 76 -0.55 2.62 -10.93
CA ASN A 76 -0.17 3.08 -12.28
C ASN A 76 1.03 2.30 -12.84
N PHE A 77 2.04 2.02 -12.01
CA PHE A 77 3.18 1.20 -12.42
C PHE A 77 2.75 -0.22 -12.83
N LYS A 78 1.90 -0.86 -12.03
CA LYS A 78 1.37 -2.20 -12.36
C LYS A 78 0.49 -2.18 -13.60
N LEU A 79 -0.34 -1.15 -13.77
CA LEU A 79 -1.13 -0.97 -14.99
C LEU A 79 -0.24 -0.80 -16.22
N LYS A 80 0.85 -0.02 -16.14
CA LYS A 80 1.80 0.14 -17.24
C LYS A 80 2.53 -1.15 -17.61
N GLN A 81 2.79 -2.05 -16.65
CA GLN A 81 3.34 -3.38 -16.95
C GLN A 81 2.36 -4.24 -17.77
N LEU A 82 1.06 -4.10 -17.50
CA LEU A 82 0.00 -4.84 -18.19
C LEU A 82 -0.38 -4.19 -19.53
N LEU A 83 -0.31 -2.86 -19.61
CA LEU A 83 -0.75 -2.03 -20.73
C LEU A 83 0.37 -1.03 -21.13
N PRO A 84 1.47 -1.49 -21.74
CA PRO A 84 2.68 -0.66 -21.91
C PRO A 84 2.53 0.57 -22.82
N ASN A 85 1.55 0.53 -23.74
CA ASN A 85 1.32 1.56 -24.76
C ASN A 85 0.01 2.34 -24.53
N ASP A 86 -0.59 2.19 -23.36
CA ASP A 86 -1.84 2.86 -23.03
C ASP A 86 -1.57 4.33 -22.64
N ALA A 87 -2.08 5.25 -23.44
CA ALA A 87 -1.87 6.68 -23.26
C ALA A 87 -2.59 7.22 -22.02
N GLU A 88 -3.71 6.61 -21.62
CA GLU A 88 -4.48 7.04 -20.45
C GLU A 88 -3.73 6.65 -19.17
N VAL A 89 -3.13 5.46 -19.12
CA VAL A 89 -2.27 5.03 -18.01
C VAL A 89 -1.06 5.97 -17.86
N GLU A 90 -0.47 6.40 -18.97
CA GLU A 90 0.67 7.33 -18.95
C GLU A 90 0.26 8.75 -18.50
N SER A 91 -0.92 9.22 -18.92
CA SER A 91 -1.48 10.50 -18.44
C SER A 91 -1.77 10.46 -16.95
N CYS A 92 -2.48 9.43 -16.48
CA CYS A 92 -2.85 9.26 -15.08
C CYS A 92 -1.60 9.18 -14.18
N ARG A 93 -0.56 8.48 -14.63
CA ARG A 93 0.74 8.46 -13.93
C ARG A 93 1.33 9.86 -13.76
N SER A 94 1.34 10.65 -14.83
CA SER A 94 1.90 12.00 -14.83
C SER A 94 1.11 12.93 -13.91
N GLU A 95 -0.22 12.83 -13.96
CA GLU A 95 -1.15 13.59 -13.10
C GLU A 95 -0.93 13.27 -11.61
N VAL A 96 -0.94 11.99 -11.22
CA VAL A 96 -0.74 11.57 -9.82
C VAL A 96 0.60 12.07 -9.27
N VAL A 97 1.66 11.99 -10.08
CA VAL A 97 3.00 12.45 -9.69
C VAL A 97 3.04 13.97 -9.52
N GLN A 98 2.43 14.71 -10.45
CA GLN A 98 2.38 16.16 -10.43
C GLN A 98 1.53 16.68 -9.27
N GLU A 99 0.36 16.10 -9.04
CA GLU A 99 -0.52 16.43 -7.93
C GLU A 99 0.17 16.24 -6.59
N TYR A 100 0.90 15.13 -6.42
CA TYR A 100 1.62 14.87 -5.18
C TYR A 100 2.73 15.89 -4.92
N ASN A 101 3.53 16.20 -5.94
CA ASN A 101 4.58 17.22 -5.84
C ASN A 101 3.98 18.60 -5.51
N ASN A 102 2.86 18.97 -6.14
CA ASN A 102 2.16 20.22 -5.86
C ASN A 102 1.63 20.26 -4.43
N TYR A 103 0.99 19.18 -3.98
CA TYR A 103 0.49 19.04 -2.61
C TYR A 103 1.61 19.26 -1.58
N LEU A 104 2.76 18.60 -1.76
CA LEU A 104 3.90 18.74 -0.86
C LEU A 104 4.49 20.14 -0.86
N ASN A 105 4.66 20.75 -2.03
CA ASN A 105 5.18 22.11 -2.16
C ASN A 105 4.24 23.15 -1.56
N MET A 106 2.92 22.95 -1.65
CA MET A 106 1.94 23.81 -1.00
C MET A 106 1.97 23.67 0.53
N LYS A 107 2.17 22.45 1.03
CA LYS A 107 2.10 22.16 2.47
C LYS A 107 3.38 22.49 3.23
N LEU A 108 4.54 22.22 2.63
CA LEU A 108 5.85 22.33 3.28
C LEU A 108 6.71 23.46 2.70
N GLY A 109 6.23 24.12 1.64
CA GLY A 109 7.05 25.02 0.82
C GLY A 109 7.91 24.23 -0.17
N THR A 110 8.37 24.91 -1.22
CA THR A 110 9.01 24.27 -2.39
C THR A 110 10.22 23.42 -2.04
N ASN A 111 11.12 23.89 -1.17
CA ASN A 111 12.36 23.17 -0.88
C ASN A 111 12.10 21.89 -0.07
N GLU A 112 11.38 21.99 1.04
CA GLU A 112 11.05 20.84 1.88
C GLU A 112 10.09 19.87 1.17
N GLY A 113 9.15 20.41 0.39
CA GLY A 113 8.25 19.65 -0.46
C GLY A 113 8.99 18.80 -1.49
N CYS A 114 9.93 19.40 -2.23
CA CYS A 114 10.78 18.67 -3.19
C CYS A 114 11.60 17.56 -2.51
N VAL A 115 12.16 17.84 -1.33
CA VAL A 115 12.95 16.84 -0.58
C VAL A 115 12.06 15.68 -0.11
N LYS A 116 10.88 15.96 0.46
CA LYS A 116 9.94 14.91 0.88
C LYS A 116 9.46 14.10 -0.33
N PHE A 117 9.13 14.77 -1.43
CA PHE A 117 8.71 14.13 -2.67
C PHE A 117 9.79 13.16 -3.18
N ALA A 118 11.04 13.60 -3.28
CA ALA A 118 12.15 12.77 -3.73
C ALA A 118 12.36 11.53 -2.85
N ASN A 119 12.28 11.69 -1.53
CA ASN A 119 12.41 10.58 -0.60
C ASN A 119 11.27 9.56 -0.70
N VAL A 120 10.03 10.01 -0.88
CA VAL A 120 8.88 9.11 -1.11
C VAL A 120 8.98 8.42 -2.46
N PHE A 121 9.47 9.11 -3.50
CA PHE A 121 9.69 8.50 -4.81
C PHE A 121 10.81 7.43 -4.78
N LEU A 122 11.87 7.64 -3.99
CA LEU A 122 12.89 6.61 -3.74
C LEU A 122 12.31 5.40 -3.02
N LEU A 123 11.44 5.62 -2.03
CA LEU A 123 10.74 4.55 -1.32
C LEU A 123 9.85 3.72 -2.27
N PHE A 124 9.15 4.38 -3.20
CA PHE A 124 8.41 3.73 -4.29
C PHE A 124 9.32 2.88 -5.19
N SER A 125 10.46 3.42 -5.62
CA SER A 125 11.42 2.70 -6.47
C SER A 125 11.96 1.44 -5.78
N ASP A 126 12.35 1.56 -4.50
CA ASP A 126 12.80 0.44 -3.66
C ASP A 126 11.74 -0.67 -3.58
N LEU A 127 10.47 -0.29 -3.46
CA LEU A 127 9.36 -1.24 -3.41
C LEU A 127 9.14 -1.92 -4.77
N ASN A 128 9.18 -1.17 -5.87
CA ASN A 128 8.95 -1.71 -7.20
C ASN A 128 9.99 -2.72 -7.64
N VAL A 129 11.28 -2.49 -7.35
CA VAL A 129 12.36 -3.43 -7.66
C VAL A 129 12.12 -4.79 -6.99
N ARG A 130 11.34 -4.83 -5.90
CA ARG A 130 11.13 -6.04 -5.09
C ARG A 130 9.78 -6.73 -5.33
N ILE A 131 8.81 -6.04 -5.95
CA ILE A 131 7.51 -6.61 -6.36
C ILE A 131 7.53 -7.01 -7.85
N THR A 132 8.60 -6.72 -8.58
CA THR A 132 8.83 -7.23 -9.95
C THR A 132 9.60 -8.53 -9.87
#